data_AF-A0A6I3W8L8-F1
#
_entry.id   AF-A0A6I3W8L8-F1
#
_cell.length_a   1.000
_cell.length_b   1.000
_cell.length_c   1.000
_cell.angle_alpha   90.00
_cell.angle_beta   90.00
_cell.angle_gamma   90.00
#
_symmetry.space_group_name_H-M   'P 1'
#
loop_
_entity.id
_entity.type
_entity.pdbx_description
1 polymer ?
#
loop_
_entity_poly.entity_id
_entity_poly.type
_entity_poly.pdbx_seq_one_letter_code
_entity_poly.pdbx_strand_id
1 'polypeptide(L)'
;MKIIHFTLMSLFSLSANAQTISMAEKLTALSLDKAVNRSSPEVKRTQAALTRGLTVCNIEKEEKLANIAWSITEKIRAEGQHAETTDIIEGLNAVLSGARAKQNCTELLSLYAANRILGSTHSDAVIGARRMYRSTGVVD
;
A
#
# COMPACT_ATOMS: atom_id res chain seq x y z
N MET A 1 -52.13 -50.15 -2.78
CA MET A 1 -51.00 -49.37 -3.32
C MET A 1 -50.73 -48.22 -2.36
N LYS A 2 -49.54 -48.16 -1.74
CA LYS A 2 -49.15 -47.07 -0.83
C LYS A 2 -47.91 -46.39 -1.41
N ILE A 3 -48.06 -45.14 -1.82
CA ILE A 3 -46.99 -44.32 -2.40
C ILE A 3 -46.24 -43.66 -1.24
N ILE A 4 -45.02 -44.11 -0.98
CA ILE A 4 -44.12 -43.51 0.01
C ILE A 4 -43.53 -42.25 -0.63
N HIS A 5 -43.80 -41.10 -0.01
CA HIS A 5 -43.33 -39.80 -0.48
C HIS A 5 -41.87 -39.59 -0.06
N PHE A 6 -41.00 -39.43 -1.06
CA PHE A 6 -39.63 -38.94 -0.89
C PHE A 6 -39.68 -37.48 -0.41
N THR A 7 -39.14 -37.19 0.76
CA THR A 7 -38.86 -35.81 1.20
C THR A 7 -37.36 -35.60 1.20
N LEU A 8 -36.87 -34.93 0.16
CA LEU A 8 -35.51 -34.46 0.01
C LEU A 8 -35.33 -33.28 0.98
N MET A 9 -34.69 -33.53 2.12
CA MET A 9 -34.41 -32.49 3.12
C MET A 9 -33.19 -31.68 2.64
N SER A 10 -33.42 -30.65 1.81
CA SER A 10 -32.40 -29.64 1.51
C SER A 10 -32.41 -28.59 2.61
N LEU A 11 -31.36 -28.58 3.44
CA LEU A 11 -31.20 -27.53 4.45
C LEU A 11 -29.76 -27.04 4.44
N PHE A 12 -29.63 -25.86 3.82
CA PHE A 12 -28.68 -24.80 4.09
C PHE A 12 -27.18 -25.12 3.96
N SER A 13 -26.68 -24.91 2.74
CA SER A 13 -25.30 -24.47 2.57
C SER A 13 -25.11 -23.13 3.28
N LEU A 14 -24.44 -23.14 4.42
CA LEU A 14 -23.85 -21.95 5.03
C LEU A 14 -22.89 -21.35 3.99
N SER A 15 -23.31 -20.30 3.31
CA SER A 15 -22.40 -19.43 2.58
C SER A 15 -21.53 -18.71 3.61
N ALA A 16 -20.42 -19.35 3.96
CA ALA A 16 -19.31 -18.72 4.66
C ALA A 16 -18.78 -17.60 3.76
N ASN A 17 -19.37 -16.40 3.88
CA ASN A 17 -18.78 -15.17 3.38
C ASN A 17 -17.55 -14.87 4.23
N ALA A 18 -16.44 -15.57 3.95
CA ALA A 18 -15.12 -15.09 4.33
C ALA A 18 -14.92 -13.78 3.54
N GLN A 19 -15.30 -12.65 4.15
CA GLN A 19 -15.04 -11.33 3.61
C GLN A 19 -13.54 -11.23 3.37
N THR A 20 -13.14 -11.22 2.11
CA THR A 20 -11.74 -11.08 1.71
C THR A 20 -11.25 -9.71 2.18
N ILE A 21 -10.37 -9.71 3.18
CA ILE A 21 -9.70 -8.51 3.72
C ILE A 21 -8.87 -7.90 2.58
N SER A 22 -9.09 -6.61 2.28
CA SER A 22 -8.34 -5.94 1.21
C SER A 22 -6.88 -5.71 1.60
N MET A 23 -5.99 -5.54 0.63
CA MET A 23 -4.59 -5.25 0.92
C MET A 23 -4.44 -3.91 1.66
N ALA A 24 -5.21 -2.89 1.25
CA ALA A 24 -5.24 -1.60 1.94
C ALA A 24 -5.64 -1.74 3.42
N GLU A 25 -6.62 -2.60 3.74
CA GLU A 25 -7.04 -2.86 5.11
C GLU A 25 -5.92 -3.52 5.93
N LYS A 26 -5.30 -4.58 5.38
CA LYS A 26 -4.15 -5.24 6.01
C LYS A 26 -3.00 -4.26 6.26
N LEU A 27 -2.63 -3.49 5.24
CA LEU A 27 -1.51 -2.57 5.30
C LEU A 27 -1.76 -1.44 6.30
N THR A 28 -3.00 -0.95 6.39
CA THR A 28 -3.39 0.09 7.35
C THR A 28 -3.37 -0.46 8.78
N ALA A 29 -3.87 -1.67 9.00
CA ALA A 29 -3.83 -2.32 10.31
C ALA A 29 -2.38 -2.50 10.81
N LEU A 30 -1.50 -3.00 9.94
CA LEU A 30 -0.06 -3.15 10.21
C LEU A 30 0.63 -1.80 10.46
N SER A 31 0.33 -0.80 9.64
CA SER A 31 0.91 0.54 9.78
C SER A 31 0.49 1.21 11.09
N LEU A 32 -0.77 1.10 11.49
CA LEU A 32 -1.28 1.78 12.69
C LEU A 32 -1.16 0.94 13.97
N ASP A 33 -0.69 -0.31 13.85
CA ASP A 33 -0.62 -1.29 14.94
C ASP A 33 -1.95 -1.44 15.71
N LYS A 34 -3.06 -1.46 14.95
CA LYS A 34 -4.41 -1.60 15.51
C LYS A 34 -5.38 -2.21 14.51
N ALA A 35 -6.47 -2.78 15.03
CA ALA A 35 -7.61 -3.14 14.20
C ALA A 35 -8.23 -1.88 13.55
N VAL A 36 -8.63 -1.99 12.28
CA VAL A 36 -9.24 -0.90 11.52
C VAL A 36 -10.51 -1.38 10.84
N ASN A 37 -11.46 -0.47 10.65
CA ASN A 37 -12.66 -0.74 9.89
C ASN A 37 -12.37 -0.53 8.40
N ARG A 38 -12.76 -1.47 7.53
CA ARG A 38 -12.59 -1.37 6.07
C ARG A 38 -13.10 -0.06 5.45
N SER A 39 -14.14 0.55 6.04
CA SER A 39 -14.74 1.79 5.57
C SER A 39 -14.10 3.06 6.15
N SER A 40 -13.09 2.91 7.01
CA SER A 40 -12.44 4.03 7.70
C SER A 40 -11.68 4.94 6.72
N PRO A 41 -11.51 6.23 7.07
CA PRO A 41 -10.73 7.17 6.27
C PRO A 41 -9.31 6.70 5.99
N GLU A 42 -8.66 6.04 6.96
CA GLU A 42 -7.29 5.55 6.85
C GLU A 42 -7.17 4.45 5.80
N VAL A 43 -8.10 3.47 5.79
CA VAL A 43 -8.11 2.41 4.77
C VAL A 43 -8.34 3.00 3.37
N LYS A 44 -9.24 3.98 3.25
CA LYS A 44 -9.49 4.68 1.97
C LYS A 44 -8.27 5.46 1.50
N ARG A 45 -7.56 6.14 2.40
CA ARG A 45 -6.31 6.87 2.11
C ARG A 45 -5.25 5.90 1.60
N THR A 46 -5.04 4.78 2.29
CA THR A 46 -4.10 3.73 1.88
C THR A 46 -4.46 3.14 0.52
N GLN A 47 -5.75 2.85 0.27
CA GLN A 47 -6.20 2.35 -1.02
C GLN A 47 -5.92 3.36 -2.14
N ALA A 48 -6.22 4.64 -1.93
CA ALA A 48 -5.95 5.69 -2.91
C ALA A 48 -4.45 5.84 -3.19
N ALA A 49 -3.62 5.77 -2.15
CA ALA A 49 -2.16 5.82 -2.27
C ALA A 49 -1.63 4.63 -3.10
N LEU A 50 -2.07 3.41 -2.81
CA LEU A 50 -1.71 2.19 -3.55
C LEU A 50 -2.14 2.28 -5.02
N THR A 51 -3.38 2.67 -5.28
CA THR A 51 -3.92 2.83 -6.65
C THR A 51 -3.09 3.82 -7.45
N ARG A 52 -2.77 5.00 -6.88
CA ARG A 52 -1.89 5.97 -7.55
C ARG A 52 -0.48 5.42 -7.76
N GLY A 53 0.07 4.71 -6.77
CA GLY A 53 1.38 4.08 -6.85
C GLY A 53 1.50 3.15 -8.05
N LEU A 54 0.47 2.33 -8.32
CA LEU A 54 0.43 1.43 -9.47
C LEU A 54 0.37 2.13 -10.83
N THR A 55 -0.07 3.40 -10.87
CA THR A 55 -0.05 4.20 -12.11
C THR A 55 1.34 4.76 -12.42
N VAL A 56 2.14 5.06 -11.41
CA VAL A 56 3.47 5.67 -11.57
C VAL A 56 4.60 4.65 -11.49
N CYS A 57 4.37 3.49 -10.88
CA CYS A 57 5.36 2.43 -10.73
C CYS A 57 5.21 1.34 -11.79
N ASN A 58 6.35 0.82 -12.25
CA ASN A 58 6.43 -0.39 -13.05
C ASN A 58 6.28 -1.64 -12.16
N ILE A 59 5.14 -1.72 -11.47
CA ILE A 59 4.75 -2.82 -10.58
C ILE A 59 3.36 -3.26 -11.01
N GLU A 60 3.21 -4.55 -11.34
CA GLU A 60 1.96 -5.09 -11.88
C GLU A 60 0.92 -5.41 -10.81
N LYS A 61 1.37 -5.68 -9.57
CA LYS A 61 0.51 -6.18 -8.49
C LYS A 61 0.54 -5.23 -7.29
N GLU A 62 -0.64 -4.86 -6.80
CA GLU A 62 -0.82 -4.05 -5.58
C GLU A 62 -0.05 -4.65 -4.40
N GLU A 63 -0.13 -5.96 -4.22
CA GLU A 63 0.58 -6.71 -3.18
C GLU A 63 2.09 -6.47 -3.19
N LYS A 64 2.71 -6.41 -4.38
CA LYS A 64 4.15 -6.19 -4.48
C LYS A 64 4.53 -4.77 -4.02
N LEU A 65 3.73 -3.76 -4.40
CA LEU A 65 3.94 -2.39 -3.93
C LEU A 65 3.73 -2.29 -2.41
N ALA A 66 2.66 -2.90 -1.89
CA ALA A 66 2.37 -2.94 -0.46
C ALA A 66 3.50 -3.60 0.34
N ASN A 67 4.01 -4.74 -0.12
CA ASN A 67 5.10 -5.46 0.55
C ASN A 67 6.42 -4.66 0.56
N ILE A 68 6.75 -3.97 -0.55
CA ILE A 68 7.94 -3.11 -0.59
C ILE A 68 7.78 -1.94 0.39
N ALA A 69 6.63 -1.27 0.37
CA ALA A 69 6.36 -0.16 1.28
C ALA A 69 6.38 -0.59 2.74
N TRP A 70 5.82 -1.78 3.06
CA TRP A 70 5.86 -2.36 4.40
C TRP A 70 7.28 -2.67 4.85
N SER A 71 8.07 -3.35 4.02
CA SER A 71 9.47 -3.68 4.34
C SER A 71 10.31 -2.43 4.65
N ILE A 72 10.06 -1.34 3.93
CA ILE A 72 10.73 -0.05 4.20
C ILE A 72 10.25 0.57 5.51
N THR A 73 8.94 0.49 5.78
CA THR A 73 8.36 0.96 7.03
C THR A 73 9.01 0.25 8.22
N GLU A 74 9.11 -1.08 8.16
CA GLU A 74 9.79 -1.89 9.18
C GLU A 74 11.24 -1.46 9.35
N LYS A 75 11.96 -1.26 8.24
CA LYS A 75 13.37 -0.86 8.30
C LYS A 75 13.56 0.52 8.94
N ILE A 76 12.72 1.51 8.60
CA ILE A 76 12.79 2.84 9.21
C ILE A 76 12.46 2.77 10.70
N ARG A 77 11.45 1.98 11.08
CA ARG A 77 11.07 1.76 12.49
C ARG A 77 12.14 1.04 13.30
N ALA A 78 12.83 0.06 12.71
CA ALA A 78 13.93 -0.66 13.35
C ALA A 78 15.10 0.28 13.71
N GLU A 79 15.29 1.36 12.95
CA GLU A 79 16.28 2.41 13.21
C GLU A 79 15.77 3.50 14.17
N GLY A 80 14.64 3.25 14.86
CA GLY A 80 14.07 4.15 15.87
C GLY A 80 13.28 5.34 15.30
N GLN A 81 13.04 5.38 13.99
CA GLN A 81 12.34 6.48 13.34
C GLN A 81 10.86 6.15 13.13
N HIS A 82 9.98 7.14 13.35
CA HIS A 82 8.56 6.97 13.08
C HIS A 82 8.28 6.91 11.57
N ALA A 83 7.50 5.94 11.11
CA ALA A 83 7.04 5.86 9.73
C ALA A 83 5.67 5.19 9.64
N GLU A 84 4.80 5.70 8.78
CA GLU A 84 3.57 5.05 8.36
C GLU A 84 3.69 4.61 6.91
N THR A 85 3.23 3.40 6.59
CA THR A 85 3.34 2.84 5.25
C THR A 85 2.63 3.68 4.20
N THR A 86 1.49 4.25 4.56
CA THR A 86 0.70 5.13 3.70
C THR A 86 1.48 6.38 3.32
N ASP A 87 2.20 6.99 4.26
CA ASP A 87 3.05 8.16 3.98
C ASP A 87 4.19 7.80 3.03
N ILE A 88 4.78 6.60 3.12
CA ILE A 88 5.83 6.16 2.19
C ILE A 88 5.29 6.10 0.76
N ILE A 89 4.10 5.52 0.57
CA ILE A 89 3.47 5.41 -0.75
C ILE A 89 3.04 6.79 -1.27
N GLU A 90 2.53 7.67 -0.40
CA GLU A 90 2.19 9.04 -0.76
C GLU A 90 3.42 9.87 -1.14
N GLY A 91 4.53 9.71 -0.41
CA GLY A 91 5.81 10.34 -0.75
C GLY A 91 6.32 9.90 -2.12
N LEU A 92 6.24 8.60 -2.41
CA LEU A 92 6.53 8.05 -3.73
C LEU A 92 5.66 8.69 -4.83
N ASN A 93 4.35 8.75 -4.60
CA ASN A 93 3.42 9.40 -5.53
C ASN A 93 3.74 10.89 -5.72
N ALA A 94 4.15 11.58 -4.66
CA ALA A 94 4.52 12.98 -4.70
C ALA A 94 5.82 13.20 -5.46
N VAL A 95 6.82 12.32 -5.33
CA VAL A 95 8.06 12.42 -6.12
C VAL A 95 7.77 12.23 -7.60
N LEU A 96 6.97 11.22 -7.95
CA LEU A 96 6.67 10.85 -9.34
C LEU A 96 5.48 11.60 -9.96
N SER A 97 4.90 12.57 -9.24
CA SER A 97 3.82 13.38 -9.79
C SER A 97 4.32 14.20 -10.99
N GLY A 98 3.76 13.92 -12.18
CA GLY A 98 4.23 14.47 -13.46
C GLY A 98 5.25 13.59 -14.19
N ALA A 99 5.47 12.34 -13.76
CA ALA A 99 6.33 11.41 -14.48
C ALA A 99 5.72 11.06 -15.86
N ARG A 100 6.55 11.12 -16.91
CA ARG A 100 6.12 10.87 -18.30
C ARG A 100 5.91 9.39 -18.64
N ALA A 101 6.44 8.51 -17.81
CA ALA A 101 6.33 7.05 -17.95
C ALA A 101 6.37 6.37 -16.57
N LYS A 102 5.96 5.10 -16.51
CA LYS A 102 6.11 4.28 -15.31
C LYS A 102 7.59 4.13 -14.93
N GLN A 103 7.89 4.29 -13.64
CA GLN A 103 9.24 4.26 -13.10
C GLN A 103 9.52 2.98 -12.32
N ASN A 104 10.80 2.59 -12.24
CA ASN A 104 11.22 1.61 -11.25
C ASN A 104 11.26 2.27 -9.87
N CYS A 105 10.17 2.12 -9.12
CA CYS A 105 10.02 2.75 -7.81
C CYS A 105 10.92 2.16 -6.72
N THR A 106 11.59 1.02 -6.97
CA THR A 106 12.43 0.34 -5.96
C THR A 106 13.62 1.21 -5.55
N GLU A 107 14.26 1.89 -6.50
CA GLU A 107 15.40 2.77 -6.25
C GLU A 107 14.97 4.00 -5.44
N LEU A 108 13.89 4.66 -5.87
CA LEU A 108 13.32 5.81 -5.18
C LEU A 108 12.91 5.47 -3.74
N LEU A 109 12.26 4.34 -3.56
CA LEU A 109 11.86 3.84 -2.25
C LEU A 109 13.07 3.51 -1.36
N SER A 110 14.15 2.99 -1.94
CA SER A 110 15.42 2.75 -1.22
C SER A 110 16.11 4.06 -0.83
N LEU A 111 16.12 5.05 -1.73
CA LEU A 111 16.65 6.39 -1.44
C LEU A 111 15.84 7.08 -0.33
N TYR A 112 14.52 6.98 -0.39
CA TYR A 112 13.63 7.47 0.66
C TYR A 112 13.98 6.81 2.01
N ALA A 113 14.11 5.48 2.04
CA ALA A 113 14.48 4.73 3.24
C ALA A 113 15.82 5.22 3.82
N ALA A 114 16.85 5.33 2.99
CA ALA A 114 18.18 5.80 3.41
C ALA A 114 18.13 7.20 4.03
N ASN A 115 17.41 8.14 3.40
CA ASN A 115 17.27 9.49 3.93
C ASN A 115 16.53 9.50 5.28
N ARG A 116 15.45 8.73 5.41
CA ARG A 116 14.69 8.65 6.67
C ARG A 116 15.53 8.06 7.80
N ILE A 117 16.32 7.03 7.51
CA ILE A 117 17.24 6.39 8.48
C ILE A 117 18.34 7.38 8.92
N LEU A 118 18.84 8.22 8.01
CA LEU A 118 19.82 9.26 8.32
C LEU A 118 19.23 10.49 9.04
N GLY A 119 17.95 10.44 9.43
CA GLY A 119 17.30 11.47 10.23
C GLY A 119 16.57 12.55 9.43
N SER A 120 16.52 12.45 8.10
CA SER A 120 15.70 13.36 7.28
C SER A 120 14.22 13.17 7.60
N THR A 121 13.48 14.27 7.60
CA THR A 121 12.01 14.20 7.70
C THR A 121 11.41 13.55 6.45
N HIS A 122 10.14 13.13 6.53
CA HIS A 122 9.40 12.69 5.34
C HIS A 122 9.46 13.73 4.22
N SER A 123 9.20 15.00 4.56
CA SER A 123 9.19 16.11 3.62
C SER A 123 10.56 16.34 2.98
N ASP A 124 11.64 16.28 3.74
CA ASP A 124 13.01 16.45 3.20
C ASP A 124 13.36 15.34 2.21
N ALA A 125 13.05 14.09 2.57
CA ALA A 125 13.28 12.93 1.70
C ALA A 125 12.49 13.04 0.38
N VAL A 126 11.22 13.47 0.45
CA VAL A 126 10.36 13.65 -0.74
C VAL A 126 10.84 14.83 -1.59
N ILE A 127 11.16 15.97 -0.99
CA ILE A 127 11.64 17.15 -1.73
C ILE A 127 12.97 16.86 -2.41
N GLY A 128 13.92 16.23 -1.71
CA GLY A 128 15.22 15.84 -2.26
C GLY A 128 15.08 14.91 -3.45
N ALA A 129 14.32 13.83 -3.29
CA ALA A 129 14.07 12.88 -4.36
C ALA A 129 13.33 13.51 -5.56
N ARG A 130 12.31 14.35 -5.31
CA ARG A 130 11.59 15.06 -6.38
C ARG A 130 12.50 15.99 -7.18
N ARG A 131 13.41 16.71 -6.51
CA ARG A 131 14.40 17.56 -7.18
C ARG A 131 15.34 16.73 -8.07
N MET A 132 15.80 15.59 -7.59
CA MET A 132 16.64 14.68 -8.38
C MET A 132 15.91 14.19 -9.63
N TYR A 133 14.68 13.68 -9.48
CA TYR A 133 13.88 13.17 -10.60
C TYR A 133 13.51 14.24 -11.63
N ARG A 134 13.35 15.50 -11.20
CA ARG A 134 13.22 16.64 -12.11
C ARG A 134 14.50 16.95 -12.85
N SER A 135 15.64 16.96 -12.15
CA SER A 135 16.95 17.26 -12.76
C SER A 135 17.37 16.23 -13.80
N THR A 136 16.89 14.99 -13.69
CA THR A 136 17.14 13.91 -14.66
C THR A 136 16.10 13.85 -15.79
N GLY A 137 15.12 14.76 -15.81
CA GLY A 137 14.08 14.83 -16.84
C GLY A 137 13.03 13.72 -16.75
N VAL A 138 12.98 12.97 -15.63
CA VAL A 138 11.96 11.93 -15.42
C VAL A 138 10.59 12.55 -15.11
N VAL A 139 10.60 13.68 -14.40
CA VAL A 139 9.43 14.44 -13.96
C VAL A 139 9.54 15.89 -14.45
N ASP A 140 8.41 16.47 -14.83
CA ASP A 140 8.29 17.88 -15.23
C ASP A 140 8.37 18.89 -14.06
#